data_AF-A0A9D0U3M4-F1
#
_entry.id   AF-A0A9D0U3M4-F1
#
_cell.length_a   1.000
_cell.length_b   1.000
_cell.length_c   1.000
_cell.angle_alpha   90.00
_cell.angle_beta   90.00
_cell.angle_gamma   90.00
#
_symmetry.space_group_name_H-M   'P 1'
#
loop_
_entity.id
_entity.type
_entity.pdbx_description
1 polymer ?
#
loop_
_entity_poly.entity_id
_entity_poly.type
_entity_poly.pdbx_seq_one_letter_code
_entity_poly.pdbx_strand_id
1 'polypeptide(L)'
;MKLINALSLSICFTLTLYSNNTLAGSCSKNDIDHYLKSGFTHDQVVKLCETPVARPAVNTPYQAPVATTPATAQPYNALAPTSQDANQLYFETVINANPVTLSGDSLIFERKECATYGDIDMTQTRDKACVKTRTTIQLKDLQIIRAQKAILMVRKQELVVKGTITREYLDLAKHNKYKIAAIQQQLPAHPEELNIPVKKGIDPTRVVTKLKAYH
;
A
#
# COMPACT_ATOMS: atom_id res chain seq x y z
N MET A 1 -49.21 -15.48 38.49
CA MET A 1 -50.59 -14.99 38.28
C MET A 1 -50.48 -13.73 37.44
N LYS A 2 -51.18 -13.73 36.28
CA LYS A 2 -51.33 -12.67 35.24
C LYS A 2 -50.10 -12.35 34.38
N LEU A 3 -50.06 -12.87 33.14
CA LEU A 3 -50.77 -12.44 31.91
C LEU A 3 -50.10 -11.17 31.35
N ILE A 4 -49.47 -11.10 30.16
CA ILE A 4 -49.73 -11.59 28.79
C ILE A 4 -49.81 -10.35 27.87
N ASN A 5 -49.34 -10.52 26.63
CA ASN A 5 -49.69 -9.75 25.42
C ASN A 5 -49.03 -8.37 25.23
N ALA A 6 -48.72 -7.94 24.01
CA ALA A 6 -49.10 -8.46 22.69
C ALA A 6 -48.30 -7.76 21.58
N LEU A 7 -48.20 -8.49 20.47
CA LEU A 7 -48.32 -8.04 19.06
C LEU A 7 -47.39 -6.92 18.56
N SER A 8 -46.53 -7.24 17.60
CA SER A 8 -46.80 -7.16 16.15
C SER A 8 -46.49 -5.75 15.61
N LEU A 9 -46.13 -5.50 14.37
CA LEU A 9 -46.38 -6.18 13.11
C LEU A 9 -45.37 -5.58 12.11
N SER A 10 -44.73 -6.44 11.33
CA SER A 10 -44.50 -6.30 9.89
C SER A 10 -44.47 -4.88 9.27
N ILE A 11 -43.29 -4.44 8.80
CA ILE A 11 -43.19 -3.73 7.52
C ILE A 11 -42.10 -4.41 6.69
N CYS A 12 -42.57 -5.36 5.90
CA CYS A 12 -41.98 -5.81 4.66
C CYS A 12 -41.89 -4.60 3.70
N PHE A 13 -40.71 -4.02 3.52
CA PHE A 13 -40.46 -3.06 2.43
C PHE A 13 -39.68 -3.78 1.33
N THR A 14 -40.48 -4.43 0.48
CA THR A 14 -40.29 -4.68 -0.95
C THR A 14 -38.93 -4.36 -1.55
N LEU A 15 -38.33 -5.42 -2.12
CA LEU A 15 -37.41 -5.37 -3.25
C LEU A 15 -37.77 -4.24 -4.23
N THR A 16 -36.82 -3.36 -4.50
CA THR A 16 -36.72 -2.68 -5.79
C THR A 16 -35.37 -3.05 -6.39
N LEU A 17 -35.42 -4.16 -7.14
CA LEU A 17 -34.46 -4.46 -8.21
C LEU A 17 -34.59 -3.36 -9.26
N TYR A 18 -33.70 -2.38 -9.25
CA TYR A 18 -33.43 -1.56 -10.44
C TYR A 18 -32.07 -1.95 -11.00
N SER A 19 -32.08 -3.10 -11.68
CA SER A 19 -31.07 -3.51 -12.63
C SER A 19 -31.19 -2.65 -13.89
N ASN A 20 -30.68 -1.41 -13.86
CA ASN A 20 -30.36 -0.70 -15.09
C ASN A 20 -29.00 -1.18 -15.59
N ASN A 21 -29.01 -2.37 -16.20
CA ASN A 21 -27.91 -2.84 -17.02
C ASN A 21 -27.92 -2.06 -18.35
N THR A 22 -27.40 -0.84 -18.35
CA THR A 22 -26.80 -0.29 -19.56
C THR A 22 -25.42 -0.90 -19.72
N LEU A 23 -25.39 -2.20 -20.04
CA LEU A 23 -24.19 -2.90 -20.52
C LEU A 23 -24.04 -2.55 -22.01
N ALA A 24 -23.49 -1.36 -22.25
CA ALA A 24 -22.88 -1.01 -23.51
C ALA A 24 -21.41 -1.42 -23.43
N GLY A 25 -21.00 -2.32 -24.32
CA GLY A 25 -19.62 -2.75 -24.46
C GLY A 25 -18.67 -1.59 -24.74
N SER A 26 -17.43 -1.75 -24.28
CA SER A 26 -16.37 -0.74 -24.09
C SER A 26 -16.57 0.13 -22.84
N CYS A 27 -16.04 -0.34 -21.71
CA CYS A 27 -15.92 0.49 -20.51
C CYS A 27 -15.12 1.74 -20.84
N SER A 28 -15.70 2.91 -20.62
CA SER A 28 -14.98 4.18 -20.68
C SER A 28 -14.11 4.34 -19.42
N LYS A 29 -13.11 5.23 -19.47
CA LYS A 29 -12.26 5.55 -18.30
C LYS A 29 -13.09 5.94 -17.07
N ASN A 30 -14.20 6.64 -17.27
CA ASN A 30 -15.09 7.05 -16.18
C ASN A 30 -15.77 5.85 -15.50
N ASP A 31 -16.09 4.80 -16.26
CA ASP A 31 -16.71 3.59 -15.72
C ASP A 31 -15.72 2.81 -14.86
N ILE A 32 -14.46 2.70 -15.30
CA ILE A 32 -13.38 2.06 -14.54
C ILE A 32 -13.16 2.79 -13.20
N ASP A 33 -13.04 4.11 -13.24
CA ASP A 33 -12.84 4.93 -12.04
C ASP A 33 -14.04 4.84 -11.08
N HIS A 34 -15.26 4.72 -11.61
CA HIS A 34 -16.46 4.49 -10.81
C HIS A 34 -16.39 3.15 -10.07
N TYR A 35 -16.09 2.05 -10.77
CA TYR A 35 -16.01 0.73 -10.13
C TYR A 35 -14.89 0.62 -9.09
N LEU A 36 -13.73 1.22 -9.35
CA LEU A 36 -12.64 1.24 -8.38
C LEU A 36 -13.02 2.04 -7.12
N LYS A 37 -13.73 3.17 -7.27
CA LYS A 37 -14.26 3.94 -6.13
C LYS A 37 -15.35 3.20 -5.37
N SER A 38 -16.14 2.37 -6.04
CA SER A 38 -17.15 1.51 -5.42
C SER A 38 -16.56 0.28 -4.72
N GLY A 39 -15.23 0.10 -4.72
CA GLY A 39 -14.54 -0.97 -3.99
C GLY A 39 -14.38 -2.28 -4.77
N PHE A 40 -14.62 -2.28 -6.09
CA PHE A 40 -14.31 -3.44 -6.93
C PHE A 40 -12.80 -3.58 -7.12
N THR A 41 -12.33 -4.83 -7.16
CA THR A 41 -10.94 -5.15 -7.48
C THR A 41 -10.69 -5.02 -8.98
N HIS A 42 -9.44 -4.73 -9.37
CA HIS A 42 -9.07 -4.58 -10.77
C HIS A 42 -9.47 -5.80 -11.62
N ASP A 43 -9.25 -7.02 -11.11
CA ASP A 43 -9.62 -8.27 -11.80
C ASP A 43 -11.13 -8.42 -12.05
N GLN A 44 -11.97 -7.87 -11.15
CA GLN A 44 -13.42 -7.87 -11.32
C GLN A 44 -13.86 -6.88 -12.41
N VAL A 45 -13.22 -5.71 -12.46
CA VAL A 45 -13.50 -4.68 -13.46
C VAL A 45 -13.10 -5.17 -14.86
N VAL A 46 -11.95 -5.82 -14.99
CA VAL A 46 -11.49 -6.40 -16.27
C VAL A 46 -12.48 -7.43 -16.79
N LYS A 47 -12.94 -8.37 -15.94
CA LYS A 47 -13.95 -9.37 -16.34
C LYS A 47 -15.29 -8.78 -16.77
N LEU A 48 -15.72 -7.69 -16.11
CA LEU A 48 -16.95 -6.98 -16.47
C LEU A 48 -16.82 -6.29 -17.84
N CYS A 49 -15.63 -5.79 -18.16
CA CYS A 49 -15.35 -5.09 -19.41
C CYS A 49 -14.98 -6.01 -20.58
N GLU A 50 -14.55 -7.25 -20.32
CA GLU A 50 -14.07 -8.21 -21.33
C GLU A 50 -15.17 -9.05 -21.99
N THR A 51 -16.42 -9.02 -21.53
CA THR A 51 -17.46 -9.93 -22.07
C THR A 51 -17.99 -9.43 -23.44
N PRO A 52 -17.68 -10.09 -24.58
CA PRO A 52 -18.21 -9.70 -25.88
C PRO A 52 -19.50 -10.50 -26.11
N VAL A 53 -20.66 -9.87 -25.98
CA VAL A 53 -21.92 -10.50 -26.39
C VAL A 53 -22.07 -10.34 -27.90
N ALA A 54 -21.92 -11.44 -28.65
CA ALA A 54 -22.22 -11.49 -30.08
C ALA A 54 -23.69 -11.08 -30.33
N ARG A 55 -23.91 -10.09 -31.20
CA ARG A 55 -25.24 -9.73 -31.69
C ARG A 55 -25.50 -10.38 -33.06
N PRO A 56 -26.67 -11.00 -33.30
CA PRO A 56 -27.09 -11.34 -34.65
C PRO A 56 -27.51 -10.06 -35.41
N ALA A 57 -27.20 -10.04 -36.70
CA ALA A 57 -27.54 -8.95 -37.62
C ALA A 57 -29.05 -8.89 -37.88
N VAL A 58 -29.67 -7.71 -37.71
CA VAL A 58 -30.96 -7.38 -38.32
C VAL A 58 -30.95 -5.92 -38.78
N ASN A 59 -31.27 -5.75 -40.06
CA ASN A 59 -31.31 -4.52 -40.86
C ASN A 59 -32.44 -3.57 -40.43
N THR A 60 -32.20 -2.25 -40.46
CA THR A 60 -32.96 -1.17 -41.19
C THR A 60 -32.72 0.23 -40.57
N PRO A 61 -32.91 1.34 -41.33
CA PRO A 61 -32.02 2.51 -41.31
C PRO A 61 -32.65 3.81 -40.77
N TYR A 62 -31.86 4.70 -40.15
CA TYR A 62 -32.11 6.15 -40.26
C TYR A 62 -30.92 7.04 -39.84
N GLN A 63 -30.44 7.79 -40.83
CA GLN A 63 -29.83 9.13 -40.90
C GLN A 63 -28.72 9.61 -39.93
N ALA A 64 -27.61 10.00 -40.57
CA ALA A 64 -26.47 10.78 -40.06
C ALA A 64 -26.82 12.29 -39.84
N PRO A 65 -25.92 13.09 -39.24
CA PRO A 65 -25.01 13.82 -40.12
C PRO A 65 -23.55 13.98 -39.63
N VAL A 66 -22.66 13.83 -40.62
CA VAL A 66 -21.51 14.71 -40.92
C VAL A 66 -20.26 14.63 -40.03
N ALA A 67 -19.30 13.88 -40.58
CA ALA A 67 -17.89 14.22 -40.77
C ALA A 67 -17.22 15.10 -39.70
N THR A 68 -16.45 14.45 -38.83
CA THR A 68 -15.17 15.01 -38.40
C THR A 68 -14.09 13.99 -38.75
N THR A 69 -13.01 14.51 -39.30
CA THR A 69 -11.78 13.88 -39.79
C THR A 69 -11.27 12.68 -38.98
N PRO A 70 -10.57 11.73 -39.61
CA PRO A 70 -9.91 10.64 -38.91
C PRO A 70 -8.76 11.22 -38.08
N ALA A 71 -9.03 11.53 -36.80
CA ALA A 71 -7.98 11.61 -35.81
C ALA A 71 -7.39 10.20 -35.73
N THR A 72 -6.16 10.07 -36.22
CA THR A 72 -5.27 8.93 -36.01
C THR A 72 -5.49 8.41 -34.61
N ALA A 73 -6.10 7.23 -34.50
CA ALA A 73 -6.12 6.46 -33.27
C ALA A 73 -4.66 6.16 -32.95
N GLN A 74 -4.03 7.02 -32.16
CA GLN A 74 -2.80 6.67 -31.50
C GLN A 74 -3.12 5.45 -30.67
N PRO A 75 -2.38 4.34 -30.83
CA PRO A 75 -2.46 3.27 -29.87
C PRO A 75 -2.04 3.88 -28.54
N TYR A 76 -2.99 4.04 -27.62
CA TYR A 76 -2.63 4.18 -26.22
C TYR A 76 -1.97 2.86 -25.88
N ASN A 77 -0.64 2.83 -26.00
CA ASN A 77 0.18 1.88 -25.29
C ASN A 77 -0.06 2.21 -23.81
N ALA A 78 -1.14 1.68 -23.24
CA ALA A 78 -1.18 1.42 -21.82
C ALA A 78 -0.06 0.39 -21.61
N LEU A 79 1.18 0.89 -21.46
CA LEU A 79 2.29 0.06 -21.06
C LEU A 79 1.81 -0.65 -19.79
N ALA A 80 1.74 -1.98 -19.86
CA ALA A 80 1.59 -2.77 -18.66
C ALA A 80 2.62 -2.27 -17.65
N PRO A 81 2.24 -2.08 -16.37
CA PRO A 81 3.15 -1.55 -15.37
C PRO A 81 4.44 -2.36 -15.41
N THR A 82 5.57 -1.65 -15.44
CA THR A 82 6.86 -2.33 -15.46
C THR A 82 6.99 -3.15 -14.18
N SER A 83 7.83 -4.18 -14.18
CA SER A 83 8.11 -4.95 -12.95
C SER A 83 8.59 -4.06 -11.81
N GLN A 84 9.27 -2.95 -12.13
CA GLN A 84 9.71 -1.94 -11.19
C GLN A 84 8.55 -1.15 -10.58
N ASP A 85 7.55 -0.73 -11.36
CA ASP A 85 6.36 -0.02 -10.85
C ASP A 85 5.55 -0.91 -9.91
N ALA A 86 5.39 -2.20 -10.27
CA ALA A 86 4.70 -3.17 -9.44
C ALA A 86 5.44 -3.43 -8.10
N ASN A 87 6.78 -3.49 -8.14
CA ASN A 87 7.58 -3.68 -6.93
C ASN A 87 7.64 -2.41 -6.07
N GLN A 88 7.68 -1.22 -6.68
CA GLN A 88 7.56 0.07 -5.99
C GLN A 88 6.25 0.12 -5.19
N LEU A 89 5.12 -0.12 -5.85
CA LEU A 89 3.80 -0.15 -5.20
C LEU A 89 3.75 -1.22 -4.10
N TYR A 90 4.33 -2.40 -4.35
CA TYR A 90 4.43 -3.44 -3.33
C TYR A 90 5.15 -2.94 -2.07
N PHE A 91 6.35 -2.34 -2.19
CA PHE A 91 7.10 -1.88 -1.03
C PHE A 91 6.39 -0.74 -0.27
N GLU A 92 5.76 0.20 -0.98
CA GLU A 92 4.91 1.23 -0.37
C GLU A 92 3.74 0.64 0.43
N THR A 93 3.15 -0.46 -0.06
CA THR A 93 2.03 -1.11 0.63
C THR A 93 2.46 -1.91 1.85
N VAL A 94 3.63 -2.54 1.85
CA VAL A 94 4.05 -3.46 2.93
C VAL A 94 4.97 -2.81 3.98
N ILE A 95 5.72 -1.78 3.63
CA ILE A 95 6.64 -1.10 4.57
C ILE A 95 5.89 -0.02 5.34
N ASN A 96 6.00 -0.04 6.66
CA ASN A 96 5.46 0.94 7.58
C ASN A 96 6.37 2.17 7.68
N ALA A 97 6.51 2.88 6.57
CA ALA A 97 7.28 4.10 6.42
C ALA A 97 6.64 4.97 5.32
N ASN A 98 6.96 6.26 5.26
CA ASN A 98 6.47 7.16 4.22
C ASN A 98 7.39 8.40 4.07
N PRO A 99 7.91 8.70 2.88
CA PRO A 99 7.79 7.92 1.63
C PRO A 99 8.57 6.60 1.67
N VAL A 100 8.25 5.72 0.72
CA VAL A 100 9.02 4.51 0.38
C VAL A 100 9.32 4.58 -1.12
N THR A 101 10.58 4.43 -1.50
CA THR A 101 11.04 4.56 -2.88
C THR A 101 12.05 3.47 -3.18
N LEU A 102 11.85 2.81 -4.31
CA LEU A 102 12.74 1.84 -4.90
C LEU A 102 13.43 2.52 -6.09
N SER A 103 14.74 2.71 -5.96
CA SER A 103 15.56 3.37 -6.98
C SER A 103 16.66 2.42 -7.41
N GLY A 104 16.46 1.75 -8.56
CA GLY A 104 17.37 0.69 -9.03
C GLY A 104 17.52 -0.40 -7.98
N ASP A 105 18.74 -0.53 -7.44
CA ASP A 105 19.12 -1.53 -6.45
C ASP A 105 19.03 -1.00 -5.01
N SER A 106 18.40 0.15 -4.78
CA SER A 106 18.27 0.76 -3.45
C SER A 106 16.82 0.85 -3.00
N LEU A 107 16.56 0.44 -1.76
CA LEU A 107 15.30 0.69 -1.06
C LEU A 107 15.49 1.85 -0.09
N ILE A 108 14.75 2.93 -0.32
CA ILE A 108 14.81 4.17 0.44
C ILE A 108 13.48 4.37 1.16
N PHE A 109 13.49 4.70 2.44
CA PHE A 109 12.27 5.07 3.13
C PHE A 109 12.50 6.06 4.27
N GLU A 110 11.46 6.82 4.61
CA GLU A 110 11.50 7.78 5.70
C GLU A 110 10.57 7.37 6.85
N ARG A 111 11.06 7.52 8.08
CA ARG A 111 10.25 7.26 9.28
C ARG A 111 10.68 8.14 10.45
N LYS A 112 9.80 8.25 11.44
CA LYS A 112 10.15 8.81 12.74
C LYS A 112 10.77 7.70 13.61
N GLU A 113 11.99 7.92 14.08
CA GLU A 113 12.67 7.04 15.04
C GLU A 113 12.92 7.81 16.33
N CYS A 114 12.94 7.11 17.47
CA CYS A 114 13.11 7.72 18.78
C CYS A 114 14.19 7.00 19.57
N ALA A 115 15.10 7.77 20.15
CA ALA A 115 16.05 7.33 21.16
C ALA A 115 15.55 7.71 22.55
N THR A 116 15.82 6.87 23.55
CA THR A 116 15.51 7.18 24.96
C THR A 116 16.68 7.91 25.62
N TYR A 117 16.43 8.89 26.48
CA TYR A 117 17.50 9.62 27.16
C TYR A 117 17.06 10.11 28.55
N GLY A 118 18.04 10.56 29.34
CA GLY A 118 17.81 11.06 30.69
C GLY A 118 17.52 9.96 31.72
N ASP A 119 17.32 10.41 32.95
CA ASP A 119 16.96 9.55 34.07
C ASP A 119 15.49 9.13 33.99
N ILE A 120 15.16 8.11 34.79
CA ILE A 120 13.79 7.65 34.96
C ILE A 120 13.03 8.70 35.79
N ASP A 121 11.91 9.17 35.28
CA ASP A 121 11.04 10.12 35.96
C ASP A 121 10.18 9.46 37.07
N MET A 122 9.37 10.27 37.76
CA MET A 122 8.45 9.79 38.82
C MET A 122 7.38 8.80 38.30
N THR A 123 7.17 8.72 36.98
CA THR A 123 6.24 7.78 36.33
C THR A 123 6.93 6.48 35.88
N GLN A 124 8.20 6.29 36.24
CA GLN A 124 9.04 5.19 35.79
C GLN A 124 9.28 5.18 34.27
N THR A 125 9.25 6.35 33.61
CA THR A 125 9.52 6.47 32.17
C THR A 125 10.75 7.33 31.90
N ARG A 126 11.40 7.09 30.76
CA ARG A 126 12.49 7.93 30.25
C ARG A 126 11.97 8.83 29.13
N ASP A 127 12.58 10.00 29.02
CA ASP A 127 12.34 10.92 27.92
C ASP A 127 12.73 10.31 26.57
N LYS A 128 12.09 10.82 25.50
CA LYS A 128 12.31 10.36 24.12
C LYS A 128 12.73 11.50 23.21
N ALA A 129 13.84 11.31 22.50
CA ALA A 129 14.32 12.17 21.44
C ALA A 129 13.96 11.55 20.10
N CYS A 130 12.96 12.11 19.41
CA CYS A 130 12.50 11.57 18.13
C CYS A 130 12.97 12.42 16.94
N VAL A 131 13.46 11.79 15.88
CA VAL A 131 13.92 12.44 14.66
C VAL A 131 13.34 11.74 13.43
N LYS A 132 13.14 12.49 12.35
CA LYS A 132 12.79 11.92 11.04
C LYS A 132 14.07 11.46 10.35
N THR A 133 14.12 10.20 9.97
CA THR A 133 15.28 9.56 9.35
C THR A 133 14.93 9.11 7.96
N ARG A 134 15.81 9.36 6.99
CA ARG A 134 15.79 8.69 5.69
C ARG A 134 16.78 7.54 5.73
N THR A 135 16.29 6.34 5.51
CA THR A 135 17.12 5.13 5.47
C THR A 135 17.25 4.66 4.03
N THR A 136 18.47 4.40 3.61
CA THR A 136 18.80 3.80 2.31
C THR A 136 19.44 2.45 2.55
N ILE A 137 18.89 1.42 1.93
CA ILE A 137 19.37 0.05 1.99
C ILE A 137 19.77 -0.36 0.58
N GLN A 138 21.01 -0.80 0.40
CA GLN A 138 21.41 -1.44 -0.84
C GLN A 138 20.92 -2.89 -0.87
N LEU A 139 20.23 -3.26 -1.94
CA LEU A 139 19.58 -4.56 -2.08
C LEU A 139 20.55 -5.64 -2.56
N LYS A 140 21.56 -5.27 -3.35
CA LYS A 140 22.53 -6.20 -3.95
C LYS A 140 23.32 -7.04 -2.92
N ASP A 141 23.71 -6.43 -1.80
CA ASP A 141 24.51 -7.04 -0.72
C ASP A 141 23.69 -7.30 0.55
N LEU A 142 22.37 -7.19 0.47
CA LEU A 142 21.46 -7.41 1.58
C LEU A 142 21.49 -8.89 2.06
N GLN A 143 21.47 -9.09 3.37
CA GLN A 143 21.40 -10.42 3.96
C GLN A 143 20.19 -10.46 4.88
N ILE A 144 19.32 -11.44 4.67
CA ILE A 144 18.16 -11.65 5.53
C ILE A 144 18.60 -12.44 6.75
N ILE A 145 18.76 -11.76 7.88
CA ILE A 145 19.14 -12.38 9.15
C ILE A 145 17.94 -13.05 9.79
N ARG A 146 16.77 -12.39 9.76
CA ARG A 146 15.57 -12.88 10.43
C ARG A 146 14.32 -12.34 9.76
N ALA A 147 13.35 -13.22 9.52
CA ALA A 147 12.00 -12.83 9.12
C ALA A 147 10.99 -13.67 9.89
N GLN A 148 10.21 -13.03 10.76
CA GLN A 148 9.31 -13.73 11.68
C GLN A 148 7.93 -13.10 11.67
N LYS A 149 6.92 -13.94 11.48
CA LYS A 149 5.53 -13.55 11.62
C LYS A 149 5.18 -13.32 13.10
N ALA A 150 4.37 -12.30 13.36
CA ALA A 150 3.79 -12.07 14.68
C ALA A 150 2.94 -13.27 15.12
N ILE A 151 3.01 -13.60 16.40
CA ILE A 151 2.07 -14.49 17.08
C ILE A 151 1.41 -13.68 18.18
N LEU A 152 0.08 -13.63 18.17
CA LEU A 152 -0.70 -12.87 19.14
C LEU A 152 -0.25 -13.21 20.57
N MET A 153 0.05 -12.18 21.37
CA MET A 153 0.54 -12.27 22.76
C MET A 153 1.88 -13.00 22.98
N VAL A 154 2.48 -13.64 21.97
CA VAL A 154 3.74 -14.39 22.13
C VAL A 154 4.93 -13.63 21.57
N ARG A 155 4.82 -13.10 20.34
CA ARG A 155 5.93 -12.41 19.68
C ARG A 155 5.47 -11.38 18.67
N LYS A 156 6.27 -10.33 18.49
CA LYS A 156 6.07 -9.31 17.47
C LYS A 156 6.60 -9.81 16.12
N GLN A 157 6.15 -9.17 15.04
CA GLN A 157 6.71 -9.40 13.71
C GLN A 157 8.04 -8.67 13.56
N GLU A 158 8.98 -9.29 12.85
CA GLU A 158 10.34 -8.75 12.64
C GLU A 158 10.87 -9.09 11.25
N LEU A 159 11.60 -8.16 10.65
CA LEU A 159 12.36 -8.33 9.40
C LEU A 159 13.74 -7.70 9.59
N VAL A 160 14.69 -8.47 10.11
CA VAL A 160 16.07 -8.02 10.35
C VAL A 160 16.92 -8.36 9.15
N VAL A 161 17.58 -7.33 8.62
CA VAL A 161 18.49 -7.41 7.49
C VAL A 161 19.86 -6.87 7.88
N LYS A 162 20.91 -7.35 7.19
CA LYS A 162 22.29 -6.90 7.31
C LYS A 162 22.80 -6.49 5.93
N GLY A 163 23.64 -5.47 5.81
CA GLY A 163 24.20 -5.04 4.52
C GLY A 163 24.61 -3.58 4.54
N THR A 164 24.77 -2.98 3.36
CA THR A 164 25.07 -1.54 3.25
C THR A 164 23.83 -0.71 3.53
N ILE A 165 23.73 -0.22 4.77
CA ILE A 165 22.61 0.59 5.25
C ILE A 165 23.14 1.97 5.68
N THR A 166 22.49 3.01 5.19
CA THR A 166 22.80 4.41 5.55
C THR A 166 21.55 5.09 6.07
N ARG A 167 21.72 5.89 7.13
CA ARG A 167 20.67 6.68 7.79
C ARG A 167 21.07 8.15 7.78
N GLU A 168 20.22 8.97 7.16
CA GLU A 168 20.30 10.42 7.15
C GLU A 168 19.27 11.01 8.14
N TYR A 169 19.69 11.98 8.97
CA TYR A 169 18.79 12.67 9.90
C TYR A 169 18.27 13.96 9.25
N LEU A 170 16.98 14.05 8.98
CA LEU A 170 16.40 15.16 8.21
C LEU A 170 16.19 16.44 9.04
N ASP A 171 16.04 16.31 10.37
CA ASP A 171 15.59 17.40 11.25
C ASP A 171 16.45 17.54 12.53
N LEU A 172 17.71 17.10 12.50
CA LEU A 172 18.55 17.01 13.70
C LEU A 172 18.83 18.36 14.37
N ALA A 173 18.90 19.44 13.58
CA ALA A 173 19.19 20.78 14.07
C ALA A 173 18.12 21.36 15.02
N LYS A 174 16.92 20.80 15.04
CA LYS A 174 15.83 21.23 15.94
C LYS A 174 16.03 20.73 17.38
N HIS A 175 17.05 19.91 17.62
CA HIS A 175 17.25 19.21 18.88
C HIS A 175 18.43 19.79 19.65
N ASN A 176 18.35 19.75 20.98
CA ASN A 176 19.47 20.14 21.83
C ASN A 176 20.58 19.07 21.85
N LYS A 177 21.77 19.43 22.34
CA LYS A 177 22.95 18.56 22.39
C LYS A 177 22.71 17.19 23.05
N TYR A 178 21.90 17.13 24.12
CA TYR A 178 21.62 15.88 24.84
C TYR A 178 20.76 14.94 24.01
N LYS A 179 19.73 15.48 23.35
CA LYS A 179 18.87 14.73 22.42
C LYS A 179 19.65 14.23 21.21
N ILE A 180 20.53 15.08 20.65
CA ILE A 180 21.40 14.72 19.53
C ILE A 180 22.31 13.55 19.92
N ALA A 181 22.97 13.62 21.09
CA ALA A 181 23.84 12.55 21.57
C ALA A 181 23.09 11.22 21.72
N ALA A 182 21.90 11.24 22.30
CA ALA A 182 21.08 10.03 22.46
C ALA A 182 20.65 9.42 21.10
N ILE A 183 20.26 10.27 20.14
CA ILE A 183 19.93 9.85 18.78
C ILE A 183 21.14 9.20 18.13
N GLN A 184 22.31 9.83 18.15
CA GLN A 184 23.51 9.31 17.50
C GLN A 184 23.99 7.99 18.12
N GLN A 185 23.82 7.82 19.44
CA GLN A 185 24.20 6.60 20.15
C GLN A 185 23.27 5.41 19.83
N GLN A 186 21.95 5.63 19.79
CA GLN A 186 20.97 4.54 19.65
C GLN A 186 20.51 4.33 18.20
N LEU A 187 20.65 5.32 17.33
CA LEU A 187 20.24 5.30 15.94
C LEU A 187 21.46 5.64 15.06
N PRO A 188 22.48 4.77 14.98
CA PRO A 188 23.73 5.08 14.29
C PRO A 188 23.48 5.39 12.80
N ALA A 189 24.32 6.25 12.21
CA ALA A 189 24.21 6.64 10.80
C ALA A 189 24.44 5.45 9.85
N HIS A 190 25.27 4.48 10.25
CA HIS A 190 25.59 3.27 9.48
C HIS A 190 25.37 2.03 10.34
N PRO A 191 24.11 1.58 10.52
CA PRO A 191 23.84 0.36 11.27
C PRO A 191 24.27 -0.87 10.46
N GLU A 192 24.92 -1.85 11.09
CA GLU A 192 25.21 -3.13 10.44
C GLU A 192 23.93 -3.94 10.20
N GLU A 193 22.99 -3.87 11.15
CA GLU A 193 21.70 -4.55 11.09
C GLU A 193 20.55 -3.57 11.26
N LEU A 194 19.47 -3.79 10.51
CA LEU A 194 18.27 -2.98 10.59
C LEU A 194 17.03 -3.87 10.58
N ASN A 195 16.09 -3.57 11.47
CA ASN A 195 14.73 -4.11 11.38
C ASN A 195 13.89 -3.25 10.42
N ILE A 196 13.65 -3.74 9.20
CA ILE A 196 12.77 -3.08 8.23
C ILE A 196 11.36 -3.06 8.81
N PRO A 197 10.73 -1.88 8.96
CA PRO A 197 9.41 -1.79 9.56
C PRO A 197 8.37 -2.34 8.58
N VAL A 198 7.90 -3.57 8.78
CA VAL A 198 6.78 -4.13 8.02
C VAL A 198 5.45 -3.68 8.66
N LYS A 199 4.41 -3.37 7.87
CA LYS A 199 3.07 -3.02 8.37
C LYS A 199 2.45 -4.19 9.12
N LYS A 200 1.66 -3.89 10.16
CA LYS A 200 0.99 -4.92 10.98
C LYS A 200 0.10 -5.81 10.09
N GLY A 201 0.14 -7.12 10.32
CA GLY A 201 -0.68 -8.09 9.59
C GLY A 201 -0.07 -8.56 8.27
N ILE A 202 1.01 -7.92 7.80
CA ILE A 202 1.78 -8.41 6.65
C ILE A 202 2.81 -9.43 7.14
N ASP A 203 2.90 -10.56 6.42
CA ASP A 203 3.89 -11.59 6.69
C ASP A 203 5.29 -11.16 6.18
N PRO A 204 6.30 -10.97 7.07
CA PRO A 204 7.64 -10.57 6.65
C PRO A 204 8.30 -11.52 5.66
N THR A 205 7.91 -12.80 5.65
CA THR A 205 8.45 -13.82 4.73
C THR A 205 8.08 -13.49 3.28
N ARG A 206 6.91 -12.87 3.04
CA ARG A 206 6.51 -12.44 1.69
C ARG A 206 7.36 -11.26 1.21
N VAL A 207 7.72 -10.37 2.12
CA VAL A 207 8.62 -9.23 1.83
C VAL A 207 10.01 -9.76 1.49
N VAL A 208 10.51 -10.77 2.23
CA VAL A 208 11.77 -11.45 1.92
C VAL A 208 11.78 -12.03 0.52
N THR A 209 10.71 -12.72 0.08
CA THR A 209 10.64 -13.27 -1.28
C THR A 209 10.82 -12.18 -2.34
N LYS A 210 10.26 -10.99 -2.10
CA LYS A 210 10.41 -9.84 -3.00
C LYS A 210 11.79 -9.21 -2.94
N LEU A 211 12.39 -9.08 -1.74
CA LEU A 211 13.76 -8.59 -1.58
C LEU A 211 14.78 -9.53 -2.24
N LYS A 212 14.56 -10.85 -2.18
CA LYS A 212 15.41 -11.87 -2.81
C LYS A 212 15.50 -11.76 -4.34
N ALA A 213 14.56 -11.08 -4.98
CA ALA A 213 14.59 -10.87 -6.43
C ALA A 213 15.64 -9.83 -6.88
N TYR A 214 16.28 -9.13 -5.93
CA TYR A 214 17.31 -8.12 -6.18
C TYR A 214 18.73 -8.60 -5.85
N HIS A 215 18.88 -9.89 -5.58
CA HIS A 215 20.16 -10.58 -5.34
C HIS A 215 20.70 -11.24 -6.60
#